data_AF-A0A0L0CQ30-F1
#
_entry.id   AF-A0A0L0CQ30-F1
#
_cell.length_a   1.000
_cell.length_b   1.000
_cell.length_c   1.000
_cell.angle_alpha   90.00
_cell.angle_beta   90.00
_cell.angle_gamma   90.00
#
_symmetry.space_group_name_H-M   'P 1'
#
loop_
_entity.id
_entity.type
_entity.pdbx_description
1 polymer ?
#
loop_
_entity_poly.entity_id
_entity_poly.type
_entity_poly.pdbx_seq_one_letter_code
_entity_poly.pdbx_strand_id
1 'polypeptide(L)'
;MSGSVYRKNANSGKMEQLRKKRTQLKKSVIKLYNFISGHNVSYNDIKVRMEEFENVFMKYKDVQDEIDSLCDKDSDIQKEDAYRNEIDEMYFTAKSIYTSYTQENLDSTVIEGAAASTPQLNNDLTALLQTMSTTLTSVVNLQSSGMNNSNINNNNSREKVSHPSGSPTALSTIFGWVIMGNVNRQP
;
A
#
# COMPACT_ATOMS: atom_id res chain seq x y z
N MET A 1 -54.97 8.13 -14.31
CA MET A 1 -53.75 8.57 -15.03
C MET A 1 -52.85 9.55 -14.25
N SER A 2 -53.00 9.68 -12.91
CA SER A 2 -52.27 10.71 -12.13
C SER A 2 -50.97 10.25 -11.44
N GLY A 3 -50.59 8.97 -11.46
CA GLY A 3 -49.38 8.53 -10.71
C GLY A 3 -48.05 8.75 -11.44
N SER A 4 -48.05 8.68 -12.77
CA SER A 4 -46.82 8.68 -13.58
C SER A 4 -46.19 10.06 -13.75
N VAL A 5 -47.01 11.11 -13.84
CA VAL A 5 -46.56 12.49 -14.07
C VAL A 5 -45.92 13.09 -12.81
N TYR A 6 -46.50 12.82 -11.63
CA TYR A 6 -45.96 13.33 -10.36
C TYR A 6 -44.61 12.70 -10.01
N ARG A 7 -44.42 11.41 -10.31
CA ARG A 7 -43.15 10.70 -10.09
C ARG A 7 -42.03 11.24 -10.97
N LYS A 8 -42.32 11.56 -12.24
CA LYS A 8 -41.34 12.18 -13.17
C LYS A 8 -40.93 13.59 -12.74
N ASN A 9 -41.87 14.41 -12.25
CA ASN A 9 -41.55 15.75 -11.76
C ASN A 9 -40.71 15.76 -10.48
N ALA A 10 -40.97 14.83 -9.55
CA ALA A 10 -40.17 14.70 -8.33
C ALA A 10 -38.72 14.28 -8.61
N ASN A 11 -38.53 13.31 -9.53
CA ASN A 11 -37.19 12.86 -9.93
C ASN A 11 -36.41 13.95 -10.68
N SER A 12 -37.09 14.73 -11.52
CA SER A 12 -36.48 15.86 -12.22
C SER A 12 -35.93 16.93 -11.26
N GLY A 13 -36.73 17.33 -10.27
CA GLY A 13 -36.29 18.30 -9.25
C GLY A 13 -35.15 17.78 -8.38
N LYS A 14 -35.18 16.50 -8.01
CA LYS A 14 -34.11 15.84 -7.25
C LYS A 14 -32.80 15.78 -8.05
N MET A 15 -32.88 15.39 -9.33
CA MET A 15 -31.72 15.31 -10.23
C MET A 15 -31.02 16.68 -10.37
N GLU A 16 -31.79 17.76 -10.48
CA GLU A 16 -31.22 19.11 -10.56
C GLU A 16 -30.47 19.50 -9.28
N GLN A 17 -31.03 19.18 -8.11
CA GLN A 17 -30.38 19.43 -6.81
C GLN A 17 -29.07 18.65 -6.66
N LEU A 18 -29.07 17.38 -7.05
CA LEU A 18 -27.87 16.53 -7.00
C LEU A 18 -26.78 17.05 -7.94
N ARG A 19 -27.13 17.44 -9.17
CA ARG A 19 -26.18 18.06 -10.10
C ARG A 19 -25.58 19.34 -9.55
N LYS A 20 -26.38 20.21 -8.92
CA LYS A 20 -25.89 21.43 -8.25
C LYS A 20 -24.91 21.10 -7.12
N LYS A 21 -25.26 20.15 -6.24
CA LYS A 21 -24.39 19.68 -5.16
C LYS A 21 -23.08 19.10 -5.70
N ARG A 22 -23.16 18.27 -6.75
CA ARG A 22 -21.98 17.73 -7.44
C ARG A 22 -21.08 18.82 -7.99
N THR A 23 -21.63 19.86 -8.63
CA THR A 23 -20.84 21.01 -9.12
C THR A 23 -20.13 21.75 -7.99
N GLN A 24 -20.77 21.90 -6.83
CA GLN A 24 -20.14 22.51 -5.66
C GLN A 24 -18.97 21.67 -5.14
N LEU A 25 -19.16 20.35 -5.02
CA LEU A 25 -18.11 19.41 -4.61
C LEU A 25 -16.94 19.42 -5.59
N LYS A 26 -17.22 19.43 -6.91
CA LYS A 26 -16.19 19.57 -7.95
C LYS A 26 -15.33 20.82 -7.77
N LYS A 27 -15.94 21.97 -7.46
CA LYS A 27 -15.18 23.20 -7.19
C LYS A 27 -14.25 23.06 -5.98
N SER A 28 -14.69 22.34 -4.94
CA SER A 28 -13.85 22.05 -3.77
C SER A 28 -12.71 21.11 -4.12
N VAL A 29 -12.97 20.05 -4.88
CA VAL A 29 -11.94 19.13 -5.41
C VAL A 29 -10.87 19.89 -6.19
N ILE A 30 -11.25 20.74 -7.14
CA ILE A 30 -10.30 21.52 -7.96
C ILE A 30 -9.43 22.42 -7.08
N LYS A 31 -10.00 23.07 -6.07
CA LYS A 31 -9.22 23.92 -5.14
C LYS A 31 -8.20 23.13 -4.35
N LEU A 32 -8.58 21.97 -3.83
CA LEU A 32 -7.69 21.10 -3.06
C LEU A 32 -6.61 20.49 -3.95
N TYR A 33 -6.97 20.04 -5.16
CA TYR A 33 -6.03 19.56 -6.16
C TYR A 33 -4.98 20.60 -6.50
N ASN A 34 -5.39 21.83 -6.84
CA ASN A 34 -4.46 22.90 -7.17
C ASN A 34 -3.53 23.26 -6.01
N PHE A 35 -3.99 23.11 -4.77
CA PHE A 35 -3.14 23.30 -3.60
C PHE A 35 -2.10 22.19 -3.47
N ILE A 36 -2.53 20.92 -3.53
CA ILE A 36 -1.65 19.74 -3.39
C ILE A 36 -0.62 19.68 -4.52
N SER A 37 -1.02 20.04 -5.73
CA SER A 37 -0.15 20.09 -6.92
C SER A 37 0.72 21.36 -6.97
N GLY A 38 0.60 22.27 -6.00
CA GLY A 38 1.40 23.49 -5.93
C GLY A 38 2.85 23.20 -5.55
N HIS A 39 3.77 24.00 -6.08
CA HIS A 39 5.19 23.92 -5.67
C HIS A 39 5.40 24.57 -4.29
N ASN A 40 6.30 23.99 -3.49
CA ASN A 40 6.72 24.48 -2.16
C ASN A 40 5.68 24.36 -1.04
N VAL A 41 4.81 23.36 -1.09
CA VAL A 41 3.88 23.05 0.01
C VAL A 41 4.54 22.10 1.01
N SER A 42 4.36 22.34 2.30
CA SER A 42 4.90 21.48 3.37
C SER A 42 4.18 20.13 3.42
N TYR A 43 4.89 19.06 3.79
CA TYR A 43 4.31 17.74 4.00
C TYR A 43 3.08 17.75 4.92
N ASN A 44 3.17 18.47 6.04
CA ASN A 44 2.07 18.55 7.00
C ASN A 44 0.84 19.24 6.40
N ASP A 45 1.04 20.27 5.57
CA ASP A 45 -0.06 20.94 4.89
C ASP A 45 -0.69 20.02 3.83
N ILE A 46 0.12 19.32 3.04
CA ILE A 46 -0.37 18.34 2.06
C ILE A 46 -1.16 17.25 2.76
N LYS A 47 -0.68 16.72 3.89
CA LYS A 47 -1.38 15.67 4.66
C LYS A 47 -2.77 16.13 5.09
N VAL A 48 -2.87 17.30 5.73
CA VAL A 48 -4.18 17.85 6.18
C VAL A 48 -5.10 18.05 4.99
N ARG A 49 -4.60 18.60 3.88
CA ARG A 49 -5.42 18.82 2.69
C ARG A 49 -5.83 17.54 1.99
N MET A 50 -5.02 16.49 2.05
CA MET A 50 -5.38 15.18 1.50
C MET A 50 -6.52 14.54 2.30
N GLU A 51 -6.53 14.68 3.62
CA GLU A 51 -7.66 14.25 4.46
C GLU A 51 -8.94 15.01 4.13
N GLU A 52 -8.85 16.33 3.91
CA GLU A 52 -9.99 17.13 3.42
C GLU A 52 -10.46 16.66 2.03
N PHE A 53 -9.51 16.35 1.14
CA PHE A 53 -9.80 15.87 -0.21
C PHE A 53 -10.56 14.55 -0.18
N GLU A 54 -10.09 13.57 0.59
CA GLU A 54 -10.75 12.27 0.76
C GLU A 54 -12.21 12.44 1.19
N ASN A 55 -12.45 13.31 2.18
CA ASN A 55 -13.79 13.58 2.68
C ASN A 55 -14.71 14.21 1.62
N VAL A 56 -14.18 15.14 0.80
CA VAL A 56 -14.95 15.76 -0.30
C VAL A 56 -15.20 14.75 -1.42
N PHE A 57 -14.20 13.92 -1.73
CA PHE A 57 -14.30 12.89 -2.77
C PHE A 57 -15.33 11.82 -2.41
N MET A 58 -15.38 11.36 -1.16
CA MET A 58 -16.41 10.42 -0.70
C MET A 58 -17.83 11.00 -0.83
N LYS A 59 -18.03 12.27 -0.44
CA LYS A 59 -19.32 12.97 -0.65
C LYS A 59 -19.68 13.11 -2.12
N TYR A 60 -18.68 13.30 -2.99
CA TYR A 60 -18.89 13.35 -4.43
C TYR A 60 -19.37 12.00 -4.94
N LYS A 61 -18.72 10.90 -4.51
CA LYS A 61 -19.11 9.54 -4.87
C LYS A 61 -20.55 9.24 -4.47
N ASP A 62 -20.96 9.55 -3.24
CA ASP A 62 -22.33 9.34 -2.79
C ASP A 62 -23.35 10.07 -3.68
N VAL A 63 -23.05 11.32 -4.08
CA VAL A 63 -23.91 12.10 -4.97
C VAL A 63 -23.92 11.54 -6.38
N GLN A 64 -22.78 11.07 -6.88
CA GLN A 64 -22.66 10.47 -8.20
C GLN A 64 -23.43 9.14 -8.28
N ASP A 65 -23.31 8.29 -7.28
CA ASP A 65 -24.07 7.04 -7.17
C ASP A 65 -25.58 7.31 -7.15
N GLU A 66 -26.01 8.38 -6.47
CA GLU A 66 -27.42 8.79 -6.44
C GLU A 66 -27.90 9.32 -7.80
N ILE A 67 -27.06 10.06 -8.54
CA ILE A 67 -27.33 10.52 -9.91
C ILE A 67 -27.46 9.31 -10.85
N ASP A 68 -26.51 8.37 -10.78
CA ASP A 68 -26.49 7.18 -11.62
C ASP A 68 -27.75 6.31 -11.38
N SER A 69 -28.23 6.24 -10.12
CA SER A 69 -29.49 5.55 -9.78
C SER A 69 -30.76 6.20 -10.35
N LEU A 70 -30.69 7.49 -10.74
CA LEU A 70 -31.79 8.25 -11.33
C LEU A 70 -31.71 8.32 -12.87
N CYS A 71 -30.63 7.83 -13.46
CA CYS A 71 -30.45 7.75 -14.91
C CYS A 71 -31.15 6.51 -15.46
N ASP A 72 -32.15 6.71 -16.31
CA ASP A 72 -32.90 5.61 -16.95
C ASP A 72 -32.38 5.25 -18.35
N LYS A 73 -31.46 6.04 -18.91
CA LYS A 73 -30.97 5.91 -20.30
C LYS A 73 -29.45 5.83 -20.36
N ASP A 74 -28.95 4.93 -21.19
CA ASP A 74 -27.50 4.78 -21.45
C ASP A 74 -26.83 6.08 -21.88
N SER A 75 -27.52 6.91 -22.66
CA SER A 75 -27.00 8.22 -23.10
C SER A 75 -26.81 9.22 -21.95
N ASP A 76 -27.61 9.10 -20.88
CA ASP A 76 -27.47 9.93 -19.71
C ASP A 76 -26.34 9.39 -18.83
N ILE A 77 -26.28 8.06 -18.63
CA ILE A 77 -25.18 7.40 -17.91
C ILE A 77 -23.81 7.76 -18.50
N GLN A 78 -23.64 7.69 -19.82
CA GLN A 78 -22.37 8.04 -20.48
C GLN A 78 -21.94 9.50 -20.24
N LYS A 79 -22.89 10.43 -20.18
CA LYS A 79 -22.58 11.84 -19.86
C LYS A 79 -22.13 11.98 -18.42
N GLU A 80 -22.80 11.28 -17.50
CA GLU A 80 -22.45 11.32 -16.09
C GLU A 80 -21.11 10.60 -15.82
N ASP A 81 -20.77 9.54 -16.55
CA ASP A 81 -19.46 8.87 -16.51
C ASP A 81 -18.32 9.81 -16.91
N ALA A 82 -18.51 10.63 -17.95
CA ALA A 82 -17.51 11.60 -18.37
C ALA A 82 -17.23 12.64 -17.27
N TYR A 83 -18.26 13.05 -16.51
CA TYR A 83 -18.10 13.93 -15.35
C TYR A 83 -17.37 13.25 -14.18
N ARG A 84 -17.56 11.94 -13.99
CA ARG A 84 -16.90 11.15 -12.95
C ARG A 84 -15.40 11.02 -13.22
N ASN A 85 -15.03 10.67 -14.44
CA ASN A 85 -13.64 10.44 -14.83
C ASN A 85 -12.72 11.63 -14.53
N GLU A 86 -13.17 12.86 -14.78
CA GLU A 86 -12.38 14.07 -14.51
C GLU A 86 -12.06 14.23 -13.01
N ILE A 87 -13.00 13.89 -12.14
CA ILE A 87 -12.83 14.02 -10.68
C ILE A 87 -11.97 12.89 -10.13
N ASP A 88 -12.16 11.67 -10.64
CA ASP A 88 -11.33 10.53 -10.30
C ASP A 88 -9.86 10.78 -10.66
N GLU A 89 -9.60 11.33 -11.86
CA GLU A 89 -8.25 11.67 -12.30
C GLU A 89 -7.58 12.68 -11.38
N MET A 90 -8.27 13.76 -10.98
CA MET A 90 -7.74 14.73 -10.03
C MET A 90 -7.44 14.10 -8.67
N TYR A 91 -8.34 13.24 -8.18
CA TYR A 91 -8.18 12.56 -6.90
C TYR A 91 -6.97 11.61 -6.90
N PHE A 92 -6.87 10.73 -7.89
CA PHE A 92 -5.76 9.77 -7.95
C PHE A 92 -4.43 10.44 -8.21
N THR A 93 -4.40 11.54 -8.97
CA THR A 93 -3.20 12.36 -9.15
C THR A 93 -2.76 12.99 -7.83
N ALA A 94 -3.66 13.63 -7.09
CA ALA A 94 -3.36 14.19 -5.76
C ALA A 94 -2.85 13.12 -4.78
N LYS A 95 -3.46 11.93 -4.80
CA LYS A 95 -3.05 10.80 -3.97
C LYS A 95 -1.66 10.27 -4.34
N SER A 96 -1.33 10.25 -5.62
CA SER A 96 0.01 9.91 -6.09
C SER A 96 1.05 10.90 -5.57
N ILE A 97 0.77 12.21 -5.67
CA ILE A 97 1.65 13.27 -5.14
C ILE A 97 1.87 13.06 -3.64
N TYR A 98 0.80 12.88 -2.87
CA TYR A 98 0.89 12.65 -1.42
C TYR A 98 1.71 11.39 -1.06
N THR A 99 1.59 10.33 -1.86
CA THR A 99 2.36 9.10 -1.66
C THR A 99 3.86 9.34 -1.87
N SER A 100 4.25 10.08 -2.91
CA SER A 100 5.64 10.47 -3.16
C SER A 100 6.21 11.29 -1.99
N TYR A 101 5.47 12.29 -1.53
CA TYR A 101 5.86 13.10 -0.37
C TYR A 101 6.04 12.26 0.91
N THR A 102 5.18 11.26 1.12
CA THR A 102 5.28 10.37 2.28
C THR A 102 6.55 9.53 2.22
N GLN A 103 6.93 9.02 1.04
CA GLN A 103 8.16 8.26 0.84
C GLN A 103 9.41 9.13 1.09
N GLU A 104 9.46 10.33 0.53
CA GLU A 104 10.58 11.27 0.73
C GLU A 104 10.80 11.64 2.21
N ASN A 105 9.72 11.83 2.98
CA ASN A 105 9.80 12.14 4.40
C ASN A 105 10.22 10.92 5.24
N LEU A 106 9.82 9.70 4.86
CA LEU A 106 10.29 8.46 5.50
C LEU A 106 11.79 8.25 5.26
N ASP A 107 12.27 8.38 4.02
CA ASP A 107 13.69 8.22 3.69
C ASP A 107 14.59 9.26 4.39
N SER A 108 14.09 10.48 4.58
CA SER A 108 14.80 11.55 5.31
C SER A 108 15.03 11.20 6.79
N THR A 109 14.10 10.50 7.44
CA THR A 109 14.23 10.10 8.85
C THR A 109 15.19 8.91 9.09
N VAL A 110 15.46 8.10 8.06
CA VAL A 110 16.37 6.94 8.17
C VAL A 110 17.84 7.38 8.19
N ILE A 111 18.17 8.52 7.58
CA ILE A 111 19.56 9.00 7.48
C ILE A 111 20.03 9.68 8.78
N GLU A 112 19.14 10.33 9.55
CA GLU A 112 19.51 10.94 10.84
C GLU A 112 19.62 9.92 12.00
N GLY A 113 19.03 8.73 11.88
CA GLY A 113 19.15 7.66 12.89
C GLY A 113 20.39 6.76 12.74
N ALA A 114 21.05 6.76 11.58
CA ALA A 114 22.16 5.85 11.28
C ALA A 114 23.53 6.32 11.83
N ALA A 115 23.64 7.56 12.30
CA ALA A 115 24.91 8.09 12.83
C ALA A 115 25.17 7.71 14.31
N ALA A 116 24.15 7.22 15.05
CA ALA A 116 24.27 7.00 16.50
C ALA A 116 24.29 5.54 16.96
N SER A 117 24.12 4.55 16.06
CA SER A 117 23.96 3.13 16.47
C SER A 117 24.97 2.15 15.84
N THR A 118 25.95 2.63 15.07
CA THR A 118 26.88 1.78 14.30
C THR A 118 28.03 1.09 15.05
N PRO A 119 28.45 1.43 16.29
CA PRO A 119 29.49 0.65 16.96
C PRO A 119 28.98 -0.68 17.55
N GLN A 120 27.70 -0.76 17.94
CA GLN A 120 27.20 -1.88 18.74
C GLN A 120 26.87 -3.11 17.88
N LEU A 121 26.24 -2.88 16.72
CA LEU A 121 25.86 -3.96 15.79
C LEU A 121 27.09 -4.67 15.18
N ASN A 122 28.17 -3.94 14.93
CA ASN A 122 29.42 -4.53 14.44
C ASN A 122 30.10 -5.40 15.50
N ASN A 123 30.05 -5.00 16.77
CA ASN A 123 30.61 -5.81 17.85
C ASN A 123 29.82 -7.12 18.03
N ASP A 124 28.49 -7.06 17.95
CA ASP A 124 27.63 -8.23 18.12
C ASP A 124 27.77 -9.22 16.95
N LEU A 125 27.92 -8.73 15.71
CA LEU A 125 28.15 -9.59 14.55
C LEU A 125 29.52 -10.29 14.61
N THR A 126 30.54 -9.58 15.11
CA THR A 126 31.90 -10.13 15.25
C THR A 126 31.94 -11.20 16.35
N ALA A 127 31.26 -10.98 17.47
CA ALA A 127 31.13 -11.96 18.55
C ALA A 127 30.37 -13.23 18.11
N LEU A 128 29.32 -13.08 17.30
CA LEU A 128 28.57 -14.21 16.75
C LEU A 128 29.43 -15.05 15.81
N LEU A 129 30.16 -14.43 14.89
CA LEU A 129 31.07 -15.12 13.95
C LEU A 129 32.18 -15.87 14.69
N GLN A 130 32.73 -15.28 15.74
CA GLN A 130 33.77 -15.91 16.55
C GLN A 130 33.23 -17.11 17.33
N THR A 131 31.99 -17.02 17.82
CA THR A 131 31.28 -18.13 18.50
C THR A 131 30.96 -19.27 17.53
N MET A 132 30.57 -18.96 16.29
CA MET A 132 30.34 -20.00 15.27
C MET A 132 31.65 -20.71 14.87
N SER A 133 32.75 -19.97 14.75
CA SER A 133 34.07 -20.53 14.41
C SER A 133 34.61 -21.48 15.49
N THR A 134 34.49 -21.11 16.77
CA THR A 134 34.90 -21.97 17.89
C THR A 134 34.02 -23.23 17.99
N THR A 135 32.71 -23.08 17.78
CA THR A 135 31.78 -24.22 17.79
C THR A 135 32.13 -25.22 16.68
N LEU A 136 32.35 -24.76 15.45
CA LEU A 136 32.75 -25.64 14.33
C LEU A 136 34.08 -26.34 14.59
N THR A 137 35.06 -25.64 15.18
CA THR A 137 36.37 -26.24 15.51
C THR A 137 36.23 -27.34 16.58
N SER A 138 35.35 -27.16 17.56
CA SER A 138 35.09 -28.16 18.59
C SER A 138 34.38 -29.42 18.04
N VAL A 139 33.44 -29.25 17.10
CA VAL A 139 32.73 -30.38 16.45
C VAL A 139 33.66 -31.20 15.57
N VAL A 140 34.59 -30.54 14.85
CA VAL A 140 35.59 -31.24 14.02
C VAL A 140 36.59 -32.03 14.89
N ASN A 141 36.97 -31.51 16.06
CA ASN A 141 37.85 -32.22 17.00
C ASN A 141 37.16 -33.38 17.74
N LEU A 142 35.84 -33.36 17.89
CA LEU A 142 35.07 -34.47 18.46
C LEU A 142 34.93 -35.66 17.50
N GLN A 143 34.93 -35.41 16.18
CA GLN A 143 34.87 -36.50 15.18
C GLN A 143 36.20 -37.21 14.96
N SER A 144 37.35 -36.58 15.26
CA SER A 144 38.67 -37.21 15.10
C SER A 144 39.07 -38.15 16.25
N SER A 145 38.33 -38.15 17.36
CA SER A 145 38.66 -38.95 18.57
C SER A 145 37.81 -40.22 18.75
N GLY A 146 36.99 -40.60 17.76
CA GLY A 146 35.93 -41.60 17.89
C GLY A 146 36.11 -42.93 17.17
N MET A 147 37.33 -43.35 16.83
CA MET A 147 37.59 -44.69 16.26
C MET A 147 38.61 -45.45 17.10
N ASN A 148 38.11 -46.32 17.99
CA ASN A 148 38.69 -47.65 18.22
C ASN A 148 37.77 -48.53 19.12
N ASN A 149 37.10 -49.47 18.45
CA ASN A 149 36.96 -50.89 18.78
C ASN A 149 36.43 -51.33 20.18
N SER A 150 35.23 -51.95 20.22
CA SER A 150 35.03 -53.40 20.53
C SER A 150 33.58 -53.72 20.93
N ASN A 151 32.91 -54.51 20.08
CA ASN A 151 32.23 -55.80 20.35
C ASN A 151 31.16 -55.98 21.47
N ILE A 152 30.12 -56.75 21.09
CA ILE A 152 29.25 -57.64 21.89
C ILE A 152 27.81 -57.18 22.27
N ASN A 153 26.87 -57.75 21.50
CA ASN A 153 25.57 -58.38 21.84
C ASN A 153 24.28 -57.61 22.18
N ASN A 154 23.28 -57.89 21.31
CA ASN A 154 21.95 -58.47 21.58
C ASN A 154 20.98 -57.75 22.53
N ASN A 155 19.96 -57.12 21.94
CA ASN A 155 18.63 -57.72 21.71
C ASN A 155 17.51 -56.66 21.71
N ASN A 156 16.83 -56.60 20.55
CA ASN A 156 15.40 -56.42 20.36
C ASN A 156 14.63 -55.25 21.01
N SER A 157 14.33 -54.29 20.11
CA SER A 157 12.96 -53.97 19.66
C SER A 157 12.04 -53.17 20.58
N ARG A 158 11.85 -51.89 20.21
CA ARG A 158 10.63 -51.37 19.52
C ARG A 158 10.10 -50.07 20.15
N GLU A 159 10.69 -48.94 19.74
CA GLU A 159 10.00 -47.64 19.73
C GLU A 159 9.11 -47.55 18.48
N LYS A 160 7.88 -47.07 18.64
CA LYS A 160 7.09 -46.47 17.56
C LYS A 160 6.88 -45.01 17.89
N VAL A 161 7.59 -44.12 17.22
CA VAL A 161 7.28 -42.68 17.19
C VAL A 161 6.49 -42.40 15.91
N SER A 162 5.31 -41.80 16.09
CA SER A 162 4.40 -41.34 15.04
C SER A 162 4.88 -40.01 14.48
N HIS A 163 4.97 -39.89 13.15
CA HIS A 163 4.92 -38.59 12.46
C HIS A 163 3.49 -38.01 12.55
N PRO A 164 3.31 -36.69 12.35
CA PRO A 164 2.94 -36.28 10.99
C PRO A 164 3.61 -35.00 10.50
N SER A 165 3.92 -35.06 9.21
CA SER A 165 4.21 -33.96 8.29
C SER A 165 3.06 -32.98 8.16
N GLY A 166 3.37 -31.70 7.99
CA GLY A 166 2.40 -30.69 7.54
C GLY A 166 3.04 -29.32 7.28
N SER A 167 3.57 -29.13 6.08
CA SER A 167 3.45 -27.86 5.33
C SER A 167 2.47 -28.11 4.16
N PRO A 168 2.02 -27.13 3.33
CA PRO A 168 2.47 -25.73 3.15
C PRO A 168 1.27 -24.73 3.21
N THR A 169 1.39 -23.41 3.09
CA THR A 169 1.49 -22.69 1.79
C THR A 169 1.48 -21.17 2.03
N ALA A 170 2.31 -20.48 1.24
CA ALA A 170 2.58 -19.06 1.22
C ALA A 170 1.48 -18.22 0.53
N LEU A 171 1.37 -16.95 0.93
CA LEU A 171 0.90 -15.83 0.09
C LEU A 171 1.64 -14.55 0.53
N SER A 172 2.86 -14.33 0.01
CA SER A 172 3.49 -13.01 0.00
C SER A 172 3.42 -12.45 -1.42
N THR A 173 2.51 -11.52 -1.66
CA THR A 173 2.45 -10.78 -2.91
C THR A 173 3.38 -9.58 -2.81
N ILE A 174 4.55 -9.68 -3.45
CA ILE A 174 5.49 -8.58 -3.68
C ILE A 174 5.11 -7.94 -5.01
N PHE A 175 4.68 -6.68 -5.01
CA PHE A 175 4.61 -5.88 -6.23
C PHE A 175 5.85 -4.99 -6.32
N GLY A 176 6.82 -5.43 -7.13
CA GLY A 176 7.92 -4.61 -7.60
C GLY A 176 7.58 -4.04 -8.98
N TRP A 177 7.71 -2.72 -9.13
CA TRP A 177 7.87 -2.09 -10.44
C TRP A 177 9.25 -1.44 -10.49
N VAL A 178 10.16 -2.14 -11.16
CA VAL A 178 11.41 -1.61 -11.71
C VAL A 178 11.10 -1.26 -13.16
N ILE A 179 11.22 0.01 -13.54
CA ILE A 179 11.54 0.39 -14.92
C ILE A 179 12.79 1.26 -14.87
N MET A 180 13.90 0.65 -15.27
CA MET A 180 15.20 1.26 -15.57
C MET A 180 15.13 2.14 -16.83
N GLY A 181 15.75 3.32 -16.77
CA GLY A 181 16.64 3.93 -17.79
C GLY A 181 16.04 4.34 -19.16
N ASN A 182 16.57 5.31 -19.89
CA ASN A 182 17.88 5.95 -19.86
C ASN A 182 17.92 7.14 -20.87
N VAL A 183 19.00 7.93 -20.78
CA VAL A 183 19.66 8.75 -21.83
C VAL A 183 19.37 10.27 -21.90
N ASN A 184 20.30 11.01 -21.29
CA ASN A 184 21.07 12.17 -21.80
C ASN A 184 20.50 13.01 -22.97
N ARG A 185 20.48 14.34 -22.77
CA ARG A 185 21.28 15.30 -23.57
C ARG A 185 21.25 16.71 -22.95
N GLN A 186 22.42 17.16 -22.52
CA GLN A 186 22.77 18.58 -22.40
C GLN A 186 22.93 19.20 -23.80
N PRO A 187 22.86 20.53 -23.90
CA PRO A 187 23.85 21.30 -24.64
C PRO A 187 24.97 21.80 -23.72
#